data_AF-A0A645EN73-F1
#
_entry.id   AF-A0A645EN73-F1
#
_cell.length_a   1.000
_cell.length_b   1.000
_cell.length_c   1.000
_cell.angle_alpha   90.00
_cell.angle_beta   90.00
_cell.angle_gamma   90.00
#
_symmetry.space_group_name_H-M   'P 1'
#
loop_
_entity.id
_entity.type
_entity.pdbx_description
1 polymer ?
#
loop_
_entity_poly.entity_id
_entity_poly.type
_entity_poly.pdbx_seq_one_letter_code
_entity_poly.pdbx_strand_id
1 'polypeptide(L)'
;MEADGTFEVLPKKEVAGLNKERERLEKFLGGIADMPRIPDVMYIVDPRKERIAVQEAHKLNIPIVAMVDTNCDPDEIDVVIPSNDDAIRAVKLITSKMADAFIEGNQGEDQVVEEDFVAENNATSIEEIVDVVEGDNSSAE
;
A
#
# COMPACT_ATOMS: atom_id res chain seq x y z
N MET A 1 -0.78 -19.62 17.61
CA MET A 1 -1.60 -20.60 18.33
C MET A 1 -2.32 -21.59 17.40
N GLU A 2 -2.79 -21.17 16.23
CA GLU A 2 -3.42 -22.08 15.25
C GLU A 2 -2.37 -22.96 14.52
N ALA A 3 -1.24 -22.38 14.10
CA ALA A 3 -0.16 -23.07 13.37
C ALA A 3 0.68 -24.04 14.22
N ASP A 4 0.71 -23.81 15.53
CA ASP A 4 1.48 -24.49 16.58
C ASP A 4 0.64 -25.53 17.34
N GLY A 5 -0.60 -25.80 16.88
CA GLY A 5 -1.45 -26.89 17.38
C GLY A 5 -2.07 -26.66 18.77
N THR A 6 -1.86 -25.49 19.36
CA THR A 6 -2.36 -25.17 20.71
C THR A 6 -3.89 -25.16 20.79
N PHE A 7 -4.56 -24.91 19.66
CA PHE A 7 -6.02 -24.93 19.54
C PHE A 7 -6.65 -26.31 19.82
N GLU A 8 -5.91 -27.41 19.62
CA GLU A 8 -6.43 -28.76 19.85
C GLU A 8 -6.51 -29.12 21.34
N VAL A 9 -5.72 -28.46 22.18
CA VAL A 9 -5.65 -28.69 23.63
C VAL A 9 -6.69 -27.85 24.39
N LEU A 10 -7.23 -26.81 23.73
CA LEU A 10 -8.18 -25.88 24.32
C LEU A 10 -9.63 -26.38 24.25
N PRO A 11 -10.49 -26.00 25.21
CA PRO A 11 -11.92 -26.26 25.14
C PRO A 11 -12.54 -25.66 23.87
N LYS A 12 -13.45 -26.41 23.21
CA LYS A 12 -14.14 -25.96 21.97
C LYS A 12 -14.82 -24.59 22.09
N LYS A 13 -15.24 -24.20 23.30
CA LYS A 13 -15.82 -22.87 23.57
C LYS A 13 -14.78 -21.75 23.49
N GLU A 14 -13.58 -21.98 23.98
CA GLU A 14 -12.48 -21.01 23.95
C GLU A 14 -11.94 -20.86 22.52
N VAL A 15 -11.78 -21.98 21.80
CA VAL A 15 -11.43 -21.97 20.37
C VAL A 15 -12.44 -21.16 19.55
N ALA A 16 -13.75 -21.32 19.80
CA ALA A 16 -14.77 -20.54 19.13
C ALA A 16 -14.69 -19.03 19.46
N GLY A 17 -14.33 -18.68 20.71
CA GLY A 17 -14.08 -17.30 21.10
C GLY A 17 -12.88 -16.68 20.38
N LEU A 18 -11.75 -17.39 20.38
CA LEU A 18 -10.52 -16.97 19.71
C LEU A 18 -10.71 -16.84 18.19
N ASN A 19 -11.44 -17.75 17.56
CA ASN A 19 -11.74 -17.65 16.13
C ASN A 19 -12.58 -16.41 15.79
N LYS A 20 -13.56 -16.09 16.64
CA LYS A 20 -14.38 -14.89 16.45
C LYS A 20 -13.58 -13.61 16.66
N GLU A 21 -12.67 -13.62 17.62
CA GLU A 21 -11.75 -12.50 17.85
C GLU A 21 -10.79 -12.33 16.67
N ARG A 22 -10.20 -13.43 16.18
CA ARG A 22 -9.35 -13.43 15.00
C ARG A 22 -10.08 -12.87 13.78
N GLU A 23 -11.27 -13.38 13.46
CA GLU A 23 -12.07 -12.90 12.33
C GLU A 23 -12.38 -11.40 12.45
N ARG A 24 -12.68 -10.93 13.66
CA ARG A 24 -12.90 -9.52 13.92
C ARG A 24 -11.64 -8.69 13.68
N LEU A 25 -10.50 -9.12 14.22
CA LEU A 25 -9.22 -8.42 14.06
C LEU A 25 -8.80 -8.39 12.59
N GLU A 26 -8.90 -9.51 11.88
CA GLU A 26 -8.53 -9.61 10.47
C GLU A 26 -9.41 -8.73 9.59
N LYS A 27 -10.72 -8.64 9.90
CA LYS A 27 -11.64 -7.74 9.19
C LYS A 27 -11.30 -6.26 9.31
N PHE A 28 -10.80 -5.80 10.46
CA PHE A 28 -10.55 -4.38 10.71
C PHE A 28 -9.08 -3.98 10.54
N LEU A 29 -8.15 -4.87 10.89
CA LEU A 29 -6.71 -4.59 10.94
C LEU A 29 -5.92 -5.35 9.85
N GLY A 30 -6.54 -6.25 9.10
CA GLY A 30 -5.85 -7.03 8.06
C GLY A 30 -5.16 -6.15 7.02
N GLY A 31 -5.74 -5.00 6.68
CA GLY A 31 -5.15 -4.07 5.71
C GLY A 31 -3.89 -3.33 6.20
N ILE A 32 -3.66 -3.27 7.52
CA ILE A 32 -2.50 -2.59 8.12
C ILE A 32 -1.52 -3.58 8.78
N ALA A 33 -1.89 -4.86 8.86
CA ALA A 33 -1.10 -5.87 9.55
C ALA A 33 0.30 -6.04 8.95
N ASP A 34 0.41 -5.90 7.63
CA ASP A 34 1.65 -6.06 6.88
C ASP A 34 2.41 -4.74 6.64
N MET A 35 1.95 -3.61 7.22
CA MET A 35 2.62 -2.32 7.03
C MET A 35 3.90 -2.21 7.87
N PRO A 36 5.10 -2.06 7.26
CA PRO A 36 6.36 -2.00 8.01
C PRO A 36 6.61 -0.63 8.67
N ARG A 37 6.00 0.44 8.14
CA ARG A 37 6.14 1.81 8.61
C ARG A 37 4.86 2.60 8.39
N ILE A 38 4.79 3.78 9.01
CA ILE A 38 3.73 4.76 8.81
C ILE A 38 3.70 5.16 7.31
N PRO A 39 2.52 5.27 6.68
CA PRO A 39 2.42 5.63 5.27
C PRO A 39 2.93 7.05 5.01
N ASP A 40 3.62 7.24 3.89
CA ASP A 40 4.11 8.55 3.45
C ASP A 40 3.00 9.40 2.78
N VAL A 41 1.95 8.76 2.25
CA VAL A 41 0.79 9.39 1.61
C VAL A 41 -0.45 8.56 1.92
N MET A 42 -1.60 9.21 2.09
CA MET A 42 -2.87 8.52 2.30
C MET A 42 -3.87 8.83 1.17
N TYR A 43 -4.49 7.77 0.63
CA TYR A 43 -5.59 7.88 -0.33
C TYR A 43 -6.92 7.64 0.36
N ILE A 44 -7.86 8.59 0.27
CA ILE A 44 -9.16 8.54 0.94
C ILE A 44 -10.30 8.62 -0.08
N VAL A 45 -11.31 7.76 0.09
CA VAL A 45 -12.58 7.83 -0.63
C VAL A 45 -13.63 8.39 0.32
N ASP A 46 -14.32 9.46 -0.09
CA ASP A 46 -15.33 10.16 0.74
C ASP A 46 -14.76 10.68 2.07
N PRO A 47 -14.06 11.84 2.05
CA PRO A 47 -13.47 12.45 3.24
C PRO A 47 -14.52 12.86 4.28
N ARG A 48 -15.78 13.07 3.88
CA ARG A 48 -16.87 13.40 4.81
C ARG A 48 -17.24 12.21 5.68
N LYS A 49 -17.33 11.00 5.10
CA LYS A 49 -17.53 9.76 5.86
C LYS A 49 -16.28 9.41 6.68
N GLU A 50 -15.09 9.60 6.11
CA GLU A 50 -13.80 9.23 6.71
C GLU A 50 -13.07 10.39 7.43
N ARG A 51 -13.83 11.27 8.10
CA ARG A 51 -13.29 12.45 8.80
C ARG A 51 -12.20 12.13 9.83
N ILE A 52 -12.25 10.95 10.45
CA ILE A 52 -11.28 10.56 11.49
C ILE A 52 -9.92 10.30 10.83
N ALA A 53 -9.91 9.61 9.69
CA ALA A 53 -8.70 9.38 8.92
C ALA A 53 -8.08 10.71 8.47
N VAL A 54 -8.90 11.64 7.94
CA VAL A 54 -8.44 12.98 7.55
C VAL A 54 -7.78 13.70 8.73
N GLN A 55 -8.43 13.72 9.90
CA GLN A 55 -7.89 14.40 11.08
C GLN A 55 -6.62 13.74 11.63
N GLU A 56 -6.49 12.42 11.55
CA GLU A 56 -5.31 11.69 11.98
C GLU A 56 -4.13 11.93 11.02
N ALA A 57 -4.37 11.93 9.71
CA ALA A 57 -3.36 12.28 8.72
C ALA A 57 -2.85 13.71 8.91
N HIS A 58 -3.75 14.69 9.13
CA HIS A 58 -3.36 16.07 9.47
C HIS A 58 -2.47 16.15 10.71
N LYS A 59 -2.80 15.40 11.77
CA LYS A 59 -1.98 15.38 13.00
C LYS A 59 -0.60 14.77 12.78
N LEU A 60 -0.52 13.76 11.92
CA LEU A 60 0.71 13.06 11.58
C LEU A 60 1.48 13.74 10.44
N ASN A 61 0.96 14.84 9.88
CA ASN A 61 1.47 15.52 8.69
C ASN A 61 1.63 14.59 7.48
N ILE A 62 0.69 13.67 7.29
CA ILE A 62 0.64 12.78 6.14
C ILE A 62 -0.17 13.48 5.05
N PRO A 63 0.39 13.71 3.85
CA PRO A 63 -0.33 14.31 2.73
C PRO A 63 -1.50 13.42 2.28
N ILE A 64 -2.62 14.07 1.94
CA ILE A 64 -3.89 13.42 1.64
C ILE A 64 -4.25 13.61 0.17
N VAL A 65 -4.47 12.50 -0.52
CA VAL A 65 -5.09 12.45 -1.84
C VAL A 65 -6.51 11.92 -1.67
N ALA A 66 -7.54 12.66 -2.08
CA ALA A 66 -8.91 12.20 -1.84
C ALA A 66 -9.89 12.46 -2.99
N MET A 67 -10.84 11.54 -3.13
CA MET A 67 -12.02 11.72 -3.98
C MET A 67 -13.03 12.62 -3.27
N VAL A 68 -13.34 13.77 -3.88
CA VAL A 68 -14.25 14.79 -3.32
C VAL A 68 -15.49 14.89 -4.19
N ASP A 69 -16.65 14.70 -3.57
CA ASP A 69 -17.97 14.98 -4.15
C ASP A 69 -18.50 16.36 -3.69
N THR A 70 -19.64 16.77 -4.24
CA THR A 70 -20.36 18.02 -3.97
C THR A 70 -20.63 18.35 -2.49
N ASN A 71 -20.54 17.36 -1.60
CA ASN A 71 -20.87 17.48 -0.19
C ASN A 71 -19.64 17.50 0.75
N CYS A 72 -18.44 17.47 0.18
CA CYS A 72 -17.16 17.43 0.89
C CYS A 72 -16.45 18.78 0.80
N ASP A 73 -15.71 19.16 1.84
CA ASP A 73 -14.90 20.37 1.85
C ASP A 73 -13.51 20.06 1.28
N PRO A 74 -13.10 20.67 0.15
CA PRO A 74 -11.80 20.41 -0.47
C PRO A 74 -10.63 21.05 0.29
N ASP A 75 -10.88 21.98 1.22
CA ASP A 75 -9.81 22.72 1.90
C ASP A 75 -9.00 21.83 2.88
N GLU A 76 -9.57 20.71 3.32
CA GLU A 76 -8.91 19.76 4.21
C GLU A 76 -8.01 18.75 3.46
N ILE A 77 -7.85 18.88 2.13
CA ILE A 77 -7.22 17.85 1.28
C ILE A 77 -6.13 18.49 0.43
N ASP A 78 -4.95 17.87 0.37
CA ASP A 78 -3.82 18.40 -0.40
C ASP A 78 -3.98 18.18 -1.90
N VAL A 79 -4.45 16.99 -2.30
CA VAL A 79 -4.70 16.66 -3.71
C VAL A 79 -6.13 16.19 -3.88
N VAL A 80 -6.94 17.07 -4.49
CA VAL A 80 -8.37 16.86 -4.69
C VAL A 80 -8.64 16.21 -6.04
N ILE A 81 -9.38 15.09 -6.03
CA ILE A 81 -9.90 14.43 -7.22
C ILE A 81 -11.42 14.63 -7.24
N PRO A 82 -11.95 15.58 -8.05
CA PRO A 82 -13.39 15.78 -8.14
C PRO A 82 -14.04 14.55 -8.77
N SER A 83 -14.94 13.90 -8.04
CA SER A 83 -15.56 12.64 -8.45
C SER A 83 -16.89 12.38 -7.74
N ASN A 84 -17.68 11.47 -8.30
CA ASN A 84 -18.86 10.93 -7.65
C ASN A 84 -18.46 9.71 -6.80
N ASP A 85 -18.45 9.87 -5.48
CA ASP A 85 -18.08 8.85 -4.49
C ASP A 85 -19.21 7.84 -4.17
N ASP A 86 -20.47 8.20 -4.42
CA ASP A 86 -21.63 7.31 -4.20
C ASP A 86 -21.73 6.18 -5.25
N ALA A 87 -21.12 6.37 -6.42
CA ALA A 87 -21.20 5.41 -7.52
C ALA A 87 -20.07 4.36 -7.47
N ILE A 88 -20.43 3.10 -7.22
CA ILE A 88 -19.46 1.98 -7.21
C ILE A 88 -18.61 1.90 -8.49
N ARG A 89 -19.17 2.27 -9.65
CA ARG A 89 -18.43 2.28 -10.92
C ARG A 89 -17.36 3.37 -10.96
N ALA A 90 -17.67 4.55 -10.41
CA ALA A 90 -16.73 5.67 -10.35
C ALA A 90 -15.61 5.38 -9.35
N VAL A 91 -15.96 4.95 -8.14
CA VAL A 91 -14.98 4.52 -7.12
C VAL A 91 -14.07 3.43 -7.66
N LYS A 92 -14.63 2.39 -8.29
CA LYS A 92 -13.84 1.30 -8.87
C LYS A 92 -12.90 1.80 -9.96
N LEU A 93 -13.39 2.63 -10.88
CA LEU A 93 -12.60 3.16 -11.99
C LEU A 93 -11.41 3.99 -11.49
N ILE A 94 -11.66 4.94 -10.58
CA ILE A 94 -10.62 5.84 -10.08
C ILE A 94 -9.63 5.08 -9.22
N THR A 95 -10.11 4.24 -8.30
CA THR A 95 -9.23 3.45 -7.44
C THR A 95 -8.39 2.47 -8.25
N SER A 96 -8.95 1.84 -9.31
CA SER A 96 -8.15 0.99 -10.20
C SER A 96 -7.08 1.77 -10.94
N LYS A 97 -7.41 2.97 -11.43
CA LYS A 97 -6.45 3.81 -12.15
C LYS A 97 -5.35 4.35 -11.22
N MET A 98 -5.69 4.64 -9.97
CA MET A 98 -4.73 5.01 -8.94
C MET A 98 -3.79 3.84 -8.61
N ALA A 99 -4.33 2.62 -8.48
CA ALA A 99 -3.53 1.42 -8.28
C ALA A 99 -2.59 1.16 -9.47
N ASP A 100 -3.09 1.27 -10.71
CA ASP A 100 -2.28 1.17 -11.92
C ASP A 100 -1.14 2.20 -11.90
N ALA A 101 -1.43 3.46 -11.58
CA ALA A 101 -0.43 4.53 -11.50
C ALA A 101 0.65 4.27 -10.43
N PHE A 102 0.27 3.65 -9.30
CA PHE A 102 1.23 3.28 -8.26
C PHE A 102 2.15 2.14 -8.71
N ILE A 103 1.60 1.16 -9.44
CA ILE A 103 2.37 0.05 -10.02
C ILE A 103 3.33 0.57 -11.10
N GLU A 104 2.84 1.44 -12.00
CA GLU A 104 3.65 2.07 -13.04
C GLU A 104 4.77 2.93 -12.42
N GLY A 105 4.48 3.68 -11.36
CA GLY A 105 5.47 4.46 -10.61
C GLY A 105 6.58 3.59 -10.02
N ASN A 106 6.23 2.47 -9.39
CA ASN A 106 7.21 1.54 -8.85
C ASN A 106 8.02 0.83 -9.94
N GLN A 107 7.41 0.50 -11.10
CA GLN A 107 8.15 -0.07 -12.24
C GLN A 107 9.09 0.95 -12.88
N GLY A 108 8.73 2.23 -12.84
CA GLY A 108 9.61 3.32 -13.26
C GLY A 108 10.86 3.43 -12.41
N GLU A 109 10.79 3.13 -11.11
CA GLU A 109 11.99 3.07 -10.26
C GLU A 109 12.94 1.95 -10.71
N ASP A 110 12.43 0.74 -11.02
CA ASP A 110 13.26 -0.36 -11.55
C ASP A 110 13.92 0.00 -12.90
N GLN A 111 13.20 0.69 -13.80
CA GLN A 111 13.76 1.14 -15.08
C GLN A 111 14.80 2.25 -14.94
N VAL A 112 14.61 3.21 -14.03
CA VAL A 112 15.61 4.26 -13.79
C VAL A 112 16.86 3.65 -13.15
N VAL A 113 16.72 2.66 -12.26
CA VAL A 113 17.86 1.93 -11.70
C VAL A 113 18.57 1.13 -12.80
N GLU A 114 17.86 0.45 -13.70
CA GLU A 114 18.47 -0.21 -14.87
C GLU A 114 19.16 0.79 -15.81
N GLU A 115 18.54 1.93 -16.12
CA GLU A 115 19.11 2.95 -16.99
C GLU A 115 20.34 3.63 -16.39
N ASP A 116 20.34 3.92 -15.09
CA ASP A 116 21.51 4.43 -14.37
C ASP A 116 22.63 3.38 -14.31
N PHE A 117 22.31 2.10 -14.07
CA PHE A 117 23.32 1.02 -14.08
C PHE A 117 23.93 0.81 -15.47
N VAL A 118 23.12 0.92 -16.54
CA VAL A 118 23.56 0.86 -17.93
C VAL A 118 24.40 2.08 -18.32
N ALA A 119 24.04 3.28 -17.83
CA ALA A 119 24.79 4.50 -18.10
C ALA A 119 26.14 4.53 -17.37
N GLU A 120 26.21 4.04 -16.13
CA GLU A 120 27.42 4.02 -15.32
C GLU A 120 28.41 2.93 -15.78
N ASN A 121 27.90 1.78 -16.23
CA ASN A 121 28.72 0.63 -16.65
C ASN A 121 28.83 0.45 -18.18
N ASN A 122 28.17 1.31 -18.97
CA ASN A 122 28.19 1.30 -20.43
C ASN A 122 27.87 -0.09 -21.03
N ALA A 123 27.01 -0.86 -20.36
CA ALA A 123 26.64 -2.21 -20.75
C ALA A 123 25.55 -2.15 -21.83
N THR A 124 25.78 -2.81 -22.97
CA THR A 124 24.92 -2.70 -24.14
C THR A 124 24.00 -3.91 -24.33
N SER A 125 24.10 -4.91 -23.45
CA SER A 125 23.32 -6.14 -23.52
C SER A 125 22.99 -6.72 -22.14
N ILE A 126 21.89 -7.48 -22.07
CA ILE A 126 21.44 -8.15 -20.83
C ILE A 126 22.51 -9.14 -20.30
N GLU A 127 23.29 -9.76 -21.19
CA GLU A 127 24.39 -10.67 -20.82
C GLU A 127 25.52 -9.91 -20.10
N GLU A 128 25.87 -8.70 -20.54
CA GLU A 128 26.89 -7.86 -19.88
C GLU A 128 26.45 -7.35 -18.50
N ILE A 129 25.15 -7.12 -18.30
CA ILE A 129 24.59 -6.68 -17.00
C ILE A 129 24.70 -7.81 -15.95
N VAL A 130 24.43 -9.06 -16.36
CA VAL A 130 24.53 -10.23 -15.47
C VAL A 130 25.97 -10.48 -15.04
N ASP A 131 26.94 -10.36 -15.95
CA ASP A 131 28.37 -10.55 -15.65
C ASP A 131 28.92 -9.50 -14.67
N VAL A 132 28.48 -8.24 -14.74
CA VAL A 132 28.87 -7.18 -13.78
C VAL A 132 28.35 -7.48 -12.38
N VAL A 133 27.09 -7.92 -12.27
CA VAL A 133 26.44 -8.24 -10.99
C VAL A 133 27.05 -9.50 -10.35
N GLU A 134 27.40 -10.51 -11.15
CA GLU A 134 28.05 -11.72 -10.65
C GLU A 134 29.53 -11.50 -10.30
N GLY A 135 30.23 -10.59 -11.00
CA GLY A 135 31.64 -10.25 -10.76
C GLY A 135 31.90 -9.67 -9.38
N ASP A 136 31.05 -8.74 -8.92
CA ASP A 136 31.21 -8.09 -7.61
C ASP A 136 30.99 -9.05 -6.43
N ASN A 137 30.16 -10.08 -6.61
CA ASN A 137 29.85 -11.08 -5.58
C ASN A 137 30.99 -12.08 -5.34
N SER A 138 32.00 -12.15 -6.22
CA SER A 138 33.18 -13.01 -6.04
C SER A 138 34.26 -12.40 -5.12
N SER A 139 34.12 -11.11 -4.78
CA SER A 139 35.09 -10.35 -3.97
C SER A 139 34.78 -10.30 -2.47
N ALA A 140 33.70 -10.95 -2.03
CA ALA A 140 33.28 -10.99 -0.62
C ALA A 140 33.41 -12.40 -0.02
N GLU A 141 34.65 -12.90 0.08
CA GLU A 141 35.06 -13.87 1.11
C GLU A 141 36.03 -13.22 2.10
#